data_AF-A0A699QHS5-F1
#
_entry.id   AF-A0A699QHS5-F1
#
_cell.length_a   1.000
_cell.length_b   1.000
_cell.length_c   1.000
_cell.angle_alpha   90.00
_cell.angle_beta   90.00
_cell.angle_gamma   90.00
#
_symmetry.space_group_name_H-M   'P 1'
#
loop_
_entity.id
_entity.type
_entity.pdbx_description
1 polymer ?
#
loop_
_entity_poly.entity_id
_entity_poly.type
_entity_poly.pdbx_seq_one_letter_code
_entity_poly.pdbx_strand_id
1 'polypeptide(L)'
;MVPDEEDRVERFIRGLPDNIQGNVIAADPARLQDAIRIANHLIDKKLQGYDARSAENKRRMESNPRDNRGQQHHSRGKIPLGRM
;
A
#
# COMPACT_ATOMS: atom_id res chain seq x y z
N MET A 1 37.33 1.07 -20.05
CA MET A 1 36.88 -0.33 -20.18
C MET A 1 35.37 -0.31 -20.02
N VAL A 2 34.61 -0.90 -20.95
CA VAL A 2 33.14 -0.96 -20.83
C VAL A 2 32.80 -2.18 -20.00
N PRO A 3 31.99 -2.05 -18.93
CA PRO A 3 31.55 -3.21 -18.15
C PRO A 3 30.63 -4.09 -18.99
N ASP A 4 30.83 -5.39 -18.86
CA ASP A 4 30.03 -6.43 -19.51
C ASP A 4 28.58 -6.41 -19.00
N GLU A 5 27.67 -7.09 -19.69
CA GLU A 5 26.25 -7.10 -19.31
C GLU A 5 26.04 -7.75 -17.94
N GLU A 6 26.81 -8.79 -17.61
CA GLU A 6 26.75 -9.45 -16.31
C GLU A 6 27.14 -8.51 -15.16
N ASP A 7 28.20 -7.71 -15.31
CA ASP A 7 28.62 -6.71 -14.32
C ASP A 7 27.53 -5.65 -14.08
N ARG A 8 26.85 -5.25 -15.15
CA ARG A 8 25.75 -4.28 -15.08
C ARG A 8 24.54 -4.86 -14.34
N VAL A 9 24.20 -6.12 -14.60
CA VAL A 9 23.13 -6.83 -13.91
C VAL A 9 23.47 -6.96 -12.42
N GLU A 10 24.67 -7.38 -12.08
CA GLU A 10 25.10 -7.53 -10.68
C GLU A 10 25.06 -6.18 -9.92
N ARG A 11 25.60 -5.12 -10.52
CA ARG A 11 25.53 -3.76 -9.95
C ARG A 11 24.10 -3.29 -9.74
N PHE A 12 23.19 -3.63 -10.66
CA PHE A 12 21.78 -3.28 -10.52
C PHE A 12 21.12 -4.05 -9.37
N ILE A 13 21.33 -5.37 -9.31
CA ILE A 13 20.76 -6.24 -8.26
C ILE A 13 21.24 -5.79 -6.87
N ARG A 14 22.53 -5.45 -6.73
CA ARG A 14 23.11 -4.98 -5.46
C ARG A 14 22.56 -3.63 -4.98
N GLY A 15 21.95 -2.85 -5.88
CA GLY A 15 21.31 -1.56 -5.56
C GLY A 15 19.82 -1.67 -5.19
N LEU A 16 19.22 -2.86 -5.27
CA LEU A 16 17.81 -3.07 -4.98
C LEU A 16 17.57 -3.31 -3.48
N PRO A 17 16.37 -2.96 -2.98
CA PRO A 17 15.97 -3.33 -1.63
C PRO A 17 15.75 -4.85 -1.52
N ASP A 18 16.01 -5.43 -0.35
CA ASP A 18 16.01 -6.89 -0.10
C ASP A 18 14.72 -7.59 -0.55
N ASN A 19 13.58 -6.91 -0.39
CA ASN A 19 12.26 -7.40 -0.77
C ASN A 19 12.07 -7.60 -2.28
N ILE A 20 12.85 -6.91 -3.11
CA ILE A 20 12.88 -7.06 -4.58
C ILE A 20 14.08 -7.91 -4.99
N GLN A 21 15.24 -7.70 -4.36
CA GLN A 21 16.51 -8.31 -4.70
C GLN A 21 16.43 -9.84 -4.76
N GLY A 22 15.90 -10.50 -3.73
CA GLY A 22 15.77 -11.97 -3.72
C GLY A 22 14.89 -12.52 -4.84
N ASN A 23 13.84 -11.79 -5.23
CA ASN A 23 12.96 -12.18 -6.33
C ASN A 23 13.61 -11.96 -7.71
N VAL A 24 14.40 -10.90 -7.87
CA VAL A 24 15.16 -10.66 -9.11
C VAL A 24 16.26 -11.71 -9.28
N ILE A 25 16.98 -12.07 -8.22
CA ILE A 25 18.00 -13.13 -8.25
C ILE A 25 17.37 -14.48 -8.65
N ALA A 26 16.22 -14.83 -8.05
CA ALA A 26 15.52 -16.08 -8.36
C ALA A 26 15.03 -16.17 -9.82
N ALA A 27 14.83 -15.03 -10.48
CA ALA A 27 14.41 -14.96 -11.88
C ALA A 27 15.58 -15.04 -12.87
N ASP A 28 16.83 -15.00 -12.38
CA ASP A 28 18.07 -15.15 -13.17
C ASP A 28 18.08 -14.32 -14.47
N PRO A 29 18.02 -12.98 -14.40
CA PRO A 29 17.93 -12.14 -15.58
C PRO A 29 19.23 -12.15 -16.39
N ALA A 30 19.15 -12.60 -17.65
CA ALA A 30 20.28 -12.62 -18.57
C ALA A 30 20.72 -11.23 -19.09
N ARG A 31 19.89 -10.19 -18.90
CA ARG A 31 20.14 -8.82 -19.36
C ARG A 31 19.70 -7.80 -18.32
N LEU A 32 20.36 -6.65 -18.32
CA LEU A 32 20.00 -5.55 -17.42
C LEU A 32 18.54 -5.10 -17.61
N GLN A 33 18.05 -5.08 -18.86
CA GLN A 33 16.64 -4.74 -19.12
C GLN A 33 15.66 -5.72 -18.48
N ASP A 34 15.97 -7.01 -18.43
CA ASP A 34 15.09 -7.99 -17.81
C ASP A 34 15.07 -7.80 -16.29
N ALA A 35 16.22 -7.56 -15.67
CA ALA A 35 16.29 -7.22 -14.25
C ALA A 35 15.45 -5.98 -13.91
N ILE A 36 15.51 -4.93 -14.73
CA ILE A 36 14.70 -3.71 -14.59
C ILE A 36 13.20 -4.00 -14.73
N ARG A 37 12.80 -4.81 -15.73
CA ARG A 37 11.40 -5.17 -15.97
C ARG A 37 10.83 -5.98 -14.81
N ILE A 38 11.58 -6.95 -14.29
CA ILE A 38 11.19 -7.78 -13.15
C ILE A 38 11.03 -6.90 -11.89
N ALA A 39 12.02 -6.05 -11.60
CA ALA A 39 11.96 -5.14 -10.46
C ALA A 39 10.74 -4.22 -10.51
N ASN A 40 10.46 -3.61 -11.67
CA ASN A 40 9.29 -2.76 -11.88
C ASN A 40 7.97 -3.53 -11.71
N HIS A 41 7.89 -4.76 -12.24
CA HIS A 41 6.68 -5.58 -12.06
C HIS A 41 6.42 -5.92 -10.60
N LEU A 42 7.47 -6.17 -9.81
CA LEU A 42 7.35 -6.45 -8.38
C LEU A 42 6.87 -5.23 -7.59
N ILE A 43 7.31 -4.03 -7.96
CA ILE A 43 6.82 -2.76 -7.38
C ILE A 43 5.37 -2.52 -7.78
N ASP A 44 5.03 -2.69 -9.05
CA ASP A 44 3.68 -2.49 -9.60
C ASP A 44 2.65 -3.42 -8.95
N LYS A 45 2.96 -4.71 -8.76
CA LYS A 45 2.08 -5.65 -8.05
C LYS A 45 1.79 -5.23 -6.61
N LYS A 46 2.77 -4.64 -5.91
CA LYS A 46 2.55 -4.13 -4.55
C LYS A 46 1.68 -2.88 -4.57
N LEU A 47 1.83 -2.03 -5.58
CA LEU A 47 1.01 -0.83 -5.76
C LEU A 47 -0.44 -1.18 -6.15
N GLN A 48 -0.63 -2.15 -7.05
CA GLN A 48 -1.95 -2.60 -7.50
C GLN A 48 -2.77 -3.23 -6.36
N GLY A 49 -2.12 -3.92 -5.42
CA GLY A 49 -2.76 -4.41 -4.19
C GLY A 49 -3.21 -3.28 -3.25
N TYR A 50 -2.49 -2.17 -3.22
CA TYR A 50 -2.89 -0.98 -2.45
C TYR A 50 -4.01 -0.20 -3.15
N ASP A 51 -3.99 -0.06 -4.47
CA ASP A 51 -5.02 0.66 -5.22
C ASP A 51 -6.35 -0.10 -5.23
N ALA A 52 -6.33 -1.42 -5.43
CA ALA A 52 -7.53 -2.27 -5.34
C ALA A 52 -8.14 -2.23 -3.93
N ARG A 53 -7.31 -2.29 -2.89
CA ARG A 53 -7.79 -2.19 -1.50
C ARG A 53 -8.26 -0.77 -1.14
N SER A 54 -7.63 0.27 -1.69
CA SER A 54 -8.02 1.67 -1.51
C SER A 54 -9.37 1.95 -2.16
N ALA A 55 -9.62 1.45 -3.38
CA ALA A 55 -10.91 1.57 -4.06
C ALA A 55 -12.03 0.83 -3.31
N GLU A 56 -11.77 -0.36 -2.78
CA GLU A 56 -12.73 -1.08 -1.93
C GLU A 56 -12.97 -0.33 -0.60
N ASN A 57 -11.91 0.18 0.05
CA ASN A 57 -12.03 0.89 1.32
C ASN A 57 -12.74 2.25 1.17
N LYS A 58 -12.56 2.95 0.04
CA LYS A 58 -13.34 4.15 -0.31
C LYS A 58 -14.83 3.84 -0.51
N ARG A 59 -15.17 2.75 -1.21
CA ARG A 59 -16.58 2.30 -1.33
C ARG A 59 -17.19 1.93 0.02
N ARG A 60 -16.42 1.40 0.97
CA ARG A 60 -16.89 1.13 2.34
C ARG A 60 -17.08 2.42 3.16
N MET A 61 -16.22 3.43 2.99
CA MET A 61 -16.40 4.74 3.65
C MET A 61 -17.62 5.50 3.13
N GLU A 62 -17.88 5.47 1.81
CA GLU A 62 -19.08 6.10 1.23
C GLU A 62 -20.36 5.29 1.41
N SER A 63 -20.27 3.97 1.65
CA SER A 63 -21.44 3.09 1.90
C SER A 63 -21.88 3.06 3.37
N ASN A 64 -21.28 3.86 4.26
CA ASN A 64 -21.84 4.13 5.58
C ASN A 64 -22.14 5.62 5.83
N PRO A 65 -23.07 6.25 5.09
CA PRO A 65 -23.64 7.54 5.48
C PRO A 65 -24.88 7.37 6.39
N ARG A 66 -25.18 6.16 6.86
CA ARG A 66 -26.48 5.83 7.45
C ARG A 66 -26.32 5.04 8.75
N ASP A 67 -25.87 5.70 9.83
CA ASP A 67 -26.57 5.69 11.14
C ASP A 67 -25.87 6.56 12.20
N ASN A 68 -25.85 7.89 12.03
CA ASN A 68 -25.62 8.79 13.18
C ASN A 68 -26.53 10.04 13.16
N ARG A 69 -27.72 9.93 12.55
CA ARG A 69 -28.78 10.96 12.60
C ARG A 69 -29.93 10.63 13.55
N GLY A 70 -29.74 9.68 14.45
CA GLY A 70 -30.66 9.42 15.56
C GLY A 70 -29.87 8.84 16.71
N GLN A 71 -30.26 9.11 17.95
CA GLN A 71 -29.58 8.69 19.18
C GLN A 71 -28.49 9.62 19.73
N GLN A 72 -28.78 10.92 19.86
CA GLN A 72 -28.42 11.60 21.11
C GLN A 72 -29.61 12.41 21.64
N HIS A 73 -30.73 11.73 21.80
CA HIS A 73 -31.74 12.13 22.77
C HIS A 73 -31.40 11.43 24.10
N HIS A 74 -30.43 11.98 24.85
CA HIS A 74 -30.25 11.59 26.25
C HIS A 74 -30.22 12.82 27.14
N SER A 75 -31.43 13.24 27.49
CA SER A 75 -31.79 14.17 28.54
C SER A 75 -31.09 13.80 29.85
N ARG A 76 -30.08 14.55 30.26
CA ARG A 76 -29.56 14.53 31.64
C ARG A 76 -29.05 15.91 32.09
N GLY A 77 -29.94 16.89 32.10
CA GLY A 77 -29.81 18.09 32.94
C GLY A 77 -30.60 17.87 34.23
N LYS A 78 -29.93 17.49 35.32
CA LYS A 78 -30.54 17.30 36.63
C LYS A 78 -30.43 18.59 37.43
N ILE A 79 -31.52 19.35 37.59
CA ILE A 79 -31.67 20.30 38.70
C ILE A 79 -33.18 20.51 38.97
N PRO A 80 -33.73 20.10 40.12
CA PRO A 80 -34.84 20.83 40.72
C PRO A 80 -34.26 21.76 41.79
N LEU A 81 -34.27 23.04 41.46
CA LEU A 81 -34.01 24.14 42.37
C LEU A 81 -35.19 24.25 43.35
N GLY A 82 -34.89 24.29 44.66
CA GLY A 82 -35.70 24.74 45.80
C GLY A 82 -37.24 24.70 45.73
N ARG A 83 -37.85 23.88 46.60
CA ARG A 83 -39.16 24.20 47.19
C ARG A 83 -38.94 25.10 48.41
N MET A 84 -39.56 26.27 48.43
CA MET A 84 -40.14 26.92 49.62
C MET A 84 -41.64 27.05 49.37
#